data_AF-A0A101GCP1-F1
#
_entry.id   AF-A0A101GCP1-F1
#
_cell.length_a   1.000
_cell.length_b   1.000
_cell.length_c   1.000
_cell.angle_alpha   90.00
_cell.angle_beta   90.00
_cell.angle_gamma   90.00
#
_symmetry.space_group_name_H-M   'P 1'
#
loop_
_entity.id
_entity.type
_entity.pdbx_description
1 polymer ?
#
loop_
_entity_poly.entity_id
_entity_poly.type
_entity_poly.pdbx_seq_one_letter_code
_entity_poly.pdbx_strand_id
1 'polypeptide(L)'
;MYRAHKSQKLKENRKIRKRYKKIKNVNNRMEAKIMSVRIKLRREGGKKKPFYKVVVIDSRKACNAKFIEQLGYYQPLSDPYVFKVNQEASLKWIEKGAQLSATVKDLFKKEGILKNR
;
A
#
# COMPACT_ATOMS: atom_id res chain seq x y z
N MET A 1 49.02 4.41 -6.82
CA MET A 1 48.36 3.44 -5.90
C MET A 1 47.09 3.96 -5.22
N TYR A 2 47.00 5.24 -4.83
CA TYR A 2 45.86 5.82 -4.08
C TYR A 2 44.46 5.73 -4.77
N ARG A 3 44.43 5.77 -6.11
CA ARG A 3 43.18 5.74 -6.92
C ARG A 3 42.45 4.38 -6.86
N ALA A 4 43.17 3.27 -6.73
CA ALA A 4 42.61 1.92 -6.71
C ALA A 4 41.97 1.58 -5.36
N HIS A 5 42.63 1.91 -4.25
CA HIS A 5 42.07 1.77 -2.90
C HIS A 5 40.79 2.60 -2.71
N LYS A 6 40.75 3.83 -3.23
CA LYS A 6 39.54 4.68 -3.19
C LYS A 6 38.38 4.06 -4.00
N SER A 7 38.66 3.40 -5.13
CA SER A 7 37.67 2.72 -5.97
C SER A 7 37.09 1.46 -5.31
N GLN A 8 37.92 0.64 -4.67
CA GLN A 8 37.49 -0.55 -3.94
C GLN A 8 36.59 -0.17 -2.75
N LYS A 9 37.00 0.82 -1.95
CA LYS A 9 36.22 1.35 -0.81
C LYS A 9 34.85 1.90 -1.24
N LEU A 10 34.75 2.49 -2.44
CA LEU A 10 33.49 2.99 -3.00
C LEU A 10 32.54 1.86 -3.44
N LYS A 11 33.08 0.78 -4.02
CA LYS A 11 32.31 -0.42 -4.42
C LYS A 11 31.76 -1.15 -3.19
N GLU A 12 32.53 -1.21 -2.12
CA GLU A 12 32.15 -1.84 -0.85
C GLU A 12 31.03 -1.06 -0.14
N ASN A 13 31.15 0.27 -0.06
CA ASN A 13 30.08 1.14 0.43
C ASN A 13 28.76 1.00 -0.36
N ARG A 14 28.84 0.79 -1.69
CA ARG A 14 27.67 0.47 -2.52
C ARG A 14 27.04 -0.87 -2.16
N LYS A 15 27.84 -1.92 -1.89
CA LYS A 15 27.34 -3.23 -1.45
C LYS A 15 26.64 -3.13 -0.09
N ILE A 16 27.23 -2.41 0.87
CA ILE A 16 26.65 -2.19 2.21
C ILE A 16 25.31 -1.45 2.11
N ARG A 17 25.25 -0.35 1.34
CA ARG A 17 23.99 0.39 1.09
C ARG A 17 22.90 -0.49 0.48
N LYS A 18 23.24 -1.34 -0.50
CA LYS A 18 22.29 -2.28 -1.13
C LYS A 18 21.78 -3.31 -0.13
N ARG A 19 22.66 -3.88 0.71
CA ARG A 19 22.29 -4.85 1.76
C ARG A 19 21.38 -4.21 2.81
N TYR A 20 21.71 -2.99 3.28
CA TYR A 20 20.90 -2.27 4.26
C TYR A 20 19.51 -1.92 3.71
N LYS A 21 19.42 -1.47 2.45
CA LYS A 21 18.13 -1.29 1.76
C LYS A 21 17.31 -2.58 1.69
N LYS A 22 17.95 -3.72 1.39
CA LYS A 22 17.28 -5.02 1.35
C LYS A 22 16.71 -5.40 2.72
N ILE A 23 17.50 -5.27 3.79
CA ILE A 23 17.08 -5.57 5.16
C ILE A 23 15.93 -4.65 5.59
N LYS A 24 16.07 -3.34 5.38
CA LYS A 24 15.03 -2.36 5.71
C LYS A 24 13.70 -2.67 4.99
N ASN A 25 13.76 -3.07 3.71
CA ASN A 25 12.56 -3.48 2.97
C ASN A 25 11.93 -4.76 3.51
N VAL A 26 12.72 -5.73 3.97
CA VAL A 26 12.19 -6.96 4.58
C VAL A 26 11.48 -6.64 5.89
N ASN A 27 12.09 -5.82 6.76
CA ASN A 27 11.48 -5.42 8.03
C ASN A 27 10.18 -4.64 7.82
N ASN A 28 10.16 -3.70 6.89
CA ASN A 28 8.95 -2.93 6.57
C ASN A 28 7.82 -3.83 6.00
N ARG A 29 8.16 -4.87 5.23
CA ARG A 29 7.20 -5.90 4.80
C ARG A 29 6.70 -6.76 5.96
N MET A 30 7.56 -7.07 6.93
CA MET A 30 7.19 -7.83 8.13
C MET A 30 6.25 -7.02 9.02
N GLU A 31 6.55 -5.75 9.27
CA GLU A 31 5.68 -4.82 10.02
C GLU A 31 4.29 -4.70 9.37
N ALA A 32 4.24 -4.52 8.04
CA ALA A 32 2.98 -4.51 7.30
C ALA A 32 2.23 -5.87 7.31
N LYS A 33 2.95 -6.98 7.54
CA LYS A 33 2.38 -8.33 7.70
C LYS A 33 1.85 -8.56 9.11
N ILE A 34 2.49 -7.99 10.13
CA ILE A 34 2.13 -8.09 11.55
C ILE A 34 0.89 -7.22 11.86
N MET A 35 0.70 -6.11 11.14
CA MET A 35 -0.46 -5.24 11.34
C MET A 35 -1.79 -5.99 11.14
N SER A 36 -2.65 -5.94 12.16
CA SER A 36 -3.90 -6.71 12.21
C SER A 36 -4.92 -6.24 11.18
N VAL A 37 -5.01 -4.94 10.87
CA VAL A 37 -6.05 -4.38 9.98
C VAL A 37 -5.43 -3.70 8.76
N ARG A 38 -5.99 -4.01 7.57
CA ARG A 38 -5.64 -3.36 6.30
C ARG A 38 -6.86 -2.81 5.58
N ILE A 39 -6.65 -1.71 4.88
CA ILE A 39 -7.55 -1.17 3.88
C ILE A 39 -7.08 -1.66 2.51
N LYS A 40 -7.89 -2.50 1.86
CA LYS A 40 -7.54 -3.16 0.58
C LYS A 40 -8.70 -3.12 -0.41
N LEU A 41 -8.38 -3.28 -1.70
CA LEU A 41 -9.37 -3.46 -2.75
C LEU A 41 -9.86 -4.91 -2.76
N ARG A 42 -11.18 -5.09 -2.74
CA ARG A 42 -11.84 -6.38 -2.96
C ARG A 42 -12.54 -6.37 -4.30
N ARG A 43 -12.21 -7.32 -5.18
CA ARG A 43 -12.83 -7.42 -6.51
C ARG A 43 -14.20 -8.09 -6.40
N GLU A 44 -15.22 -7.44 -6.95
CA GLU A 44 -16.62 -7.91 -6.98
C GLU A 44 -17.21 -7.88 -8.40
N GLY A 45 -16.44 -7.42 -9.39
CA GLY A 45 -16.90 -7.33 -10.77
C GLY A 45 -16.75 -8.62 -11.58
N GLY A 46 -17.54 -8.74 -12.64
CA GLY A 46 -17.53 -9.89 -13.55
C GLY A 46 -16.29 -10.02 -14.43
N LYS A 47 -16.31 -11.00 -15.33
CA LYS A 47 -15.27 -11.19 -16.36
C LYS A 47 -15.19 -9.93 -17.23
N LYS A 48 -13.97 -9.40 -17.44
CA LYS A 48 -13.68 -8.16 -18.17
C LYS A 48 -14.40 -6.89 -17.67
N LYS A 49 -15.06 -6.95 -16.50
CA LYS A 49 -15.74 -5.81 -15.87
C LYS A 49 -15.26 -5.65 -14.42
N PRO A 50 -13.99 -5.25 -14.18
CA PRO A 50 -13.48 -5.06 -12.84
C PRO A 50 -14.26 -3.97 -12.09
N PHE A 51 -14.75 -4.34 -10.91
CA PHE A 51 -15.32 -3.45 -9.91
C PHE A 51 -14.68 -3.78 -8.58
N TYR A 52 -14.21 -2.76 -7.87
CA TYR A 52 -13.51 -2.95 -6.60
C TYR A 52 -14.23 -2.22 -5.48
N LYS A 53 -14.43 -2.89 -4.35
CA LYS A 53 -14.83 -2.25 -3.10
C LYS A 53 -13.59 -1.88 -2.30
N VAL A 54 -13.59 -0.70 -1.70
CA VAL A 54 -12.58 -0.29 -0.72
C VAL A 54 -13.06 -0.78 0.64
N VAL A 55 -12.36 -1.76 1.21
CA VAL A 55 -12.81 -2.44 2.44
C VAL A 55 -11.73 -2.44 3.52
N VAL A 56 -12.17 -2.35 4.77
CA VAL A 56 -11.36 -2.55 5.96
C VAL A 56 -11.50 -4.01 6.38
N ILE A 57 -10.38 -4.71 6.51
CA ILE A 57 -10.39 -6.13 6.87
C ILE A 57 -9.14 -6.52 7.63
N ASP A 58 -9.26 -7.56 8.45
CA ASP A 58 -8.11 -8.20 9.05
C ASP A 58 -7.13 -8.70 7.97
N SER A 59 -5.85 -8.39 8.13
CA SER A 59 -4.79 -8.69 7.18
C SER A 59 -4.55 -10.19 6.98
N ARG A 60 -4.92 -11.00 7.97
CA ARG A 60 -4.80 -12.46 7.99
C ARG A 60 -5.93 -13.14 7.20
N LYS A 61 -7.03 -12.43 6.93
CA LYS A 61 -8.19 -12.97 6.22
C LYS A 61 -8.00 -12.95 4.70
N ALA A 62 -8.65 -13.90 4.03
CA ALA A 62 -8.66 -14.03 2.58
C ALA A 62 -9.13 -12.75 1.87
N CYS A 63 -8.89 -12.66 0.56
CA CYS A 63 -9.26 -11.48 -0.24
C CYS A 63 -10.78 -11.24 -0.25
N ASN A 64 -11.56 -12.32 -0.37
CA ASN A 64 -13.03 -12.28 -0.48
C ASN A 64 -13.74 -12.55 0.86
N ALA A 65 -13.02 -12.55 1.98
CA ALA A 65 -13.61 -12.82 3.30
C ALA A 65 -14.49 -11.65 3.79
N LYS A 66 -15.27 -11.91 4.85
CA LYS A 66 -16.09 -10.88 5.52
C LYS A 66 -15.20 -9.72 5.99
N PHE A 67 -15.52 -8.52 5.51
CA PHE A 67 -14.86 -7.29 5.90
C PHE A 67 -15.51 -6.69 7.16
N ILE A 68 -14.78 -5.80 7.83
CA ILE A 68 -15.25 -5.07 9.02
C ILE A 68 -16.17 -3.94 8.57
N GLU A 69 -15.70 -3.13 7.61
CA GLU A 69 -16.42 -1.97 7.08
C GLU A 69 -16.11 -1.76 5.59
N GLN A 70 -17.10 -1.31 4.83
CA GLN A 70 -16.94 -0.87 3.44
C GLN A 70 -16.83 0.66 3.42
N LEU A 71 -15.66 1.18 3.01
CA LEU A 71 -15.40 2.62 2.95
C LEU A 71 -15.86 3.25 1.63
N GLY A 72 -15.98 2.46 0.57
CA GLY A 72 -16.32 2.97 -0.75
C GLY A 72 -16.10 1.98 -1.88
N TYR A 73 -15.94 2.50 -3.10
CA TYR A 73 -15.72 1.71 -4.31
C TYR A 73 -14.82 2.42 -5.33
N TYR A 74 -14.30 1.62 -6.25
CA TYR A 74 -13.41 2.01 -7.32
C TYR A 74 -13.82 1.29 -8.62
N GLN A 75 -14.06 2.09 -9.66
CA GLN A 75 -14.42 1.69 -11.02
C GLN A 75 -13.33 2.17 -11.99
N PRO A 76 -12.41 1.28 -12.41
CA PRO A 76 -11.34 1.66 -13.35
C PRO A 76 -11.79 1.77 -14.80
N LEU A 77 -12.95 1.20 -15.16
CA LEU A 77 -13.43 1.15 -16.55
C LEU A 77 -14.20 2.40 -16.99
N SER A 78 -14.66 3.22 -16.06
CA SER A 78 -15.31 4.47 -16.43
C SER A 78 -14.25 5.48 -16.87
N ASP A 79 -14.58 6.34 -17.82
CA ASP A 79 -13.75 7.48 -18.23
C ASP A 79 -14.53 8.77 -17.96
N PRO A 80 -14.16 9.58 -16.95
CA PRO A 80 -13.05 9.37 -16.01
C PRO A 80 -13.30 8.22 -15.01
N TYR A 81 -12.24 7.67 -14.43
CA TYR A 81 -12.37 6.62 -13.43
C TYR A 81 -13.19 7.12 -12.24
N VAL A 82 -14.08 6.29 -11.70
CA VAL A 82 -14.90 6.66 -10.55
C VAL A 82 -14.29 6.07 -9.29
N PHE A 83 -13.90 6.93 -8.37
CA PHE A 83 -13.48 6.56 -7.03
C PHE A 83 -14.28 7.35 -6.02
N LYS A 84 -15.07 6.67 -5.19
CA LYS A 84 -15.85 7.29 -4.12
C LYS A 84 -15.58 6.60 -2.81
N VAL A 85 -15.18 7.36 -1.81
CA VAL A 85 -14.83 6.88 -0.48
C VAL A 85 -15.33 7.85 0.58
N ASN A 86 -15.83 7.30 1.69
CA ASN A 86 -16.11 8.07 2.90
C ASN A 86 -14.77 8.51 3.53
N GLN A 87 -14.43 9.79 3.37
CA GLN A 87 -13.17 10.36 3.84
C GLN A 87 -13.04 10.29 5.36
N GLU A 88 -14.10 10.63 6.09
CA GLU A 88 -14.11 10.66 7.56
C GLU A 88 -13.87 9.26 8.15
N ALA A 89 -14.62 8.26 7.66
CA ALA A 89 -14.46 6.88 8.10
C ALA A 89 -13.04 6.37 7.77
N SER A 90 -12.52 6.71 6.60
CA SER A 90 -11.19 6.28 6.18
C SER A 90 -10.08 6.89 7.04
N LEU A 91 -10.18 8.17 7.37
CA LEU A 91 -9.23 8.85 8.27
C LEU A 91 -9.26 8.24 9.66
N LYS A 92 -10.45 7.96 10.22
CA LYS A 92 -10.60 7.28 11.51
C LYS A 92 -9.88 5.93 11.53
N TRP A 93 -9.95 5.14 10.46
CA TRP A 93 -9.25 3.86 10.39
C TRP A 93 -7.74 4.02 10.25
N ILE A 94 -7.28 5.01 9.47
CA ILE A 94 -5.85 5.31 9.31
C ILE A 94 -5.26 5.78 10.64
N GLU A 95 -5.96 6.62 11.40
CA GLU A 95 -5.57 7.08 12.74
C GLU A 95 -5.48 5.93 13.74
N LYS A 96 -6.41 4.97 13.66
CA LYS A 96 -6.37 3.71 14.43
C LYS A 96 -5.22 2.77 14.01
N GLY A 97 -4.44 3.13 13.01
CA GLY A 97 -3.29 2.35 12.54
C GLY A 97 -3.60 1.37 11.41
N ALA A 98 -4.74 1.48 10.73
CA ALA A 98 -5.02 0.63 9.56
C ALA A 98 -4.03 0.93 8.42
N GLN A 99 -3.41 -0.11 7.87
CA GLN A 99 -2.46 0.04 6.78
C GLN A 99 -3.16 -0.01 5.42
N LEU A 100 -2.83 0.93 4.55
CA LEU A 100 -3.33 0.99 3.18
C LEU A 100 -2.49 0.06 2.28
N SER A 101 -3.16 -0.68 1.40
CA SER A 101 -2.47 -1.34 0.27
C SER A 101 -1.89 -0.31 -0.71
N ALA A 102 -0.85 -0.67 -1.47
CA ALA A 102 -0.14 0.24 -2.37
C ALA A 102 -1.08 1.00 -3.32
N THR A 103 -1.96 0.27 -4.03
CA THR A 103 -2.92 0.88 -4.97
C THR A 103 -3.92 1.80 -4.28
N VAL A 104 -4.42 1.43 -3.10
CA VAL A 104 -5.35 2.29 -2.34
C VAL A 104 -4.64 3.56 -1.88
N LYS A 105 -3.38 3.45 -1.43
CA LYS A 105 -2.56 4.61 -1.06
C LYS A 105 -2.40 5.58 -2.24
N ASP A 106 -2.16 5.06 -3.44
CA ASP A 106 -2.04 5.88 -4.64
C ASP A 106 -3.36 6.55 -5.03
N LEU A 107 -4.49 5.82 -4.93
CA LEU A 107 -5.82 6.40 -5.15
C LEU A 107 -6.12 7.52 -4.14
N PHE A 108 -5.88 7.28 -2.85
CA PHE A 108 -6.09 8.28 -1.81
C PHE A 108 -5.22 9.54 -1.98
N LYS A 109 -4.01 9.39 -2.51
CA LYS A 109 -3.14 10.53 -2.86
C LYS A 109 -3.69 11.32 -4.05
N LYS A 110 -4.18 10.64 -5.09
CA LYS A 110 -4.79 11.30 -6.27
C LYS A 110 -6.01 12.13 -5.90
N GLU A 111 -6.82 11.63 -4.98
CA GLU A 111 -8.01 12.33 -4.47
C GLU A 111 -7.70 13.39 -3.40
N GLY A 112 -6.42 13.58 -3.03
CA GLY A 112 -6.03 14.57 -2.02
C GLY A 112 -6.38 14.21 -0.56
N ILE A 113 -6.84 12.99 -0.29
CA ILE A 113 -7.18 12.52 1.07
C ILE A 113 -5.91 12.36 1.91
N LEU A 114 -4.82 11.90 1.30
CA LEU A 114 -3.52 11.78 1.95
C LEU A 114 -2.55 12.83 1.42
N LYS A 115 -1.85 13.53 2.33
CA LYS A 115 -0.79 14.46 1.96
C LYS A 115 0.38 13.71 1.28
N ASN A 116 0.87 14.27 0.18
CA ASN A 116 2.11 13.83 -0.45
C ASN A 116 3.29 14.23 0.45
N ARG A 117 3.76 13.29 1.27
CA ARG A 117 5.09 13.33 1.89
C ARG A 117 6.06 12.46 1.09
#